data_AF-A0A0N8KDB1-F1
#
_entry.id   AF-A0A0N8KDB1-F1
#
_cell.length_a   1.000
_cell.length_b   1.000
_cell.length_c   1.000
_cell.angle_alpha   90.00
_cell.angle_beta   90.00
_cell.angle_gamma   90.00
#
_symmetry.space_group_name_H-M   'P 1'
#
loop_
_entity.id
_entity.type
_entity.pdbx_description
1 polymer ?
#
loop_
_entity_poly.entity_id
_entity_poly.type
_entity_poly.pdbx_seq_one_letter_code
_entity_poly.pdbx_strand_id
1 'polypeptide(L)'
;MFCPPHDPIVSILSTIAASRRPRLLLRAARIGTADYRRETDLRRVLRLPAAPPLGPETVRTLIALEEELETQRTRPEACAGASWRASRHVEVMIALIAEARLMVDAATADGTSARRLTLVRPG
;
A
#
# COMPACT_ATOMS: atom_id res chain seq x y z
N MET A 1 -6.51 25.62 14.48
CA MET A 1 -5.60 25.09 13.45
C MET A 1 -6.13 23.72 13.07
N PHE A 2 -6.94 23.67 12.02
CA PHE A 2 -7.69 22.49 11.60
C PHE A 2 -6.80 21.70 10.63
N CYS A 3 -6.40 20.49 11.01
CA CYS A 3 -5.76 19.55 10.08
C CYS A 3 -6.89 18.91 9.27
N PRO A 4 -6.98 19.11 7.94
CA PRO A 4 -8.03 18.51 7.13
C PRO A 4 -7.87 16.98 7.11
N PRO A 5 -8.97 16.24 6.86
CA PRO A 5 -8.93 14.78 6.75
C PRO A 5 -8.05 14.34 5.57
N HIS A 6 -7.38 13.21 5.77
CA HIS A 6 -6.46 12.53 4.86
C HIS A 6 -7.15 12.15 3.55
N ASP A 7 -6.80 12.85 2.48
CA ASP A 7 -7.14 12.44 1.12
C ASP A 7 -6.37 11.14 0.76
N PRO A 8 -7.07 10.02 0.52
CA PRO A 8 -6.51 8.67 0.62
C PRO A 8 -5.68 8.34 -0.62
N ILE A 9 -4.45 7.85 -0.43
CA ILE A 9 -3.55 7.17 -1.41
C ILE A 9 -3.22 7.95 -2.70
N VAL A 10 -4.21 8.48 -3.42
CA VAL A 10 -4.08 9.32 -4.61
C VAL A 10 -3.28 10.59 -4.33
N SER A 11 -3.46 11.20 -3.15
CA SER A 11 -2.68 12.38 -2.73
C SER A 11 -1.21 12.03 -2.48
N ILE A 12 -0.95 10.89 -1.84
CA ILE A 12 0.41 10.34 -1.64
C ILE A 12 1.07 10.04 -3.00
N LEU A 13 0.37 9.33 -3.89
CA LEU A 13 0.86 9.02 -5.23
C LEU A 13 1.15 10.27 -6.08
N SER A 14 0.35 11.33 -5.91
CA SER A 14 0.53 12.61 -6.62
C SER A 14 1.71 13.41 -6.05
N THR A 15 1.88 13.40 -4.73
CA THR A 15 3.00 14.05 -4.03
C THR A 15 4.34 13.37 -4.36
N ILE A 16 4.35 12.04 -4.41
CA ILE A 16 5.49 11.21 -4.86
C ILE A 16 5.83 11.48 -6.33
N ALA A 17 4.83 11.70 -7.19
CA ALA A 17 5.07 12.00 -8.60
C ALA A 17 5.73 13.37 -8.84
N ALA A 18 5.57 14.32 -7.91
CA ALA A 18 6.03 15.71 -8.02
C ALA A 18 7.45 15.95 -7.45
N SER A 19 8.00 15.05 -6.63
CA SER A 19 9.36 15.17 -6.10
C SER A 19 10.42 14.77 -7.15
N ARG A 20 11.58 15.46 -7.22
CA ARG A 20 12.60 15.34 -8.28
C ARG A 20 13.32 13.97 -8.43
N ARG A 21 12.88 12.91 -7.74
CA ARG A 21 12.70 11.52 -8.25
C ARG A 21 12.29 10.52 -7.14
N PRO A 22 11.06 9.99 -7.21
CA PRO A 22 10.73 8.58 -6.88
C PRO A 22 9.85 7.91 -7.95
N ARG A 23 9.83 8.44 -9.19
CA ARG A 23 9.13 7.78 -10.32
C ARG A 23 9.64 6.35 -10.56
N LEU A 24 10.91 6.07 -10.25
CA LEU A 24 11.51 4.74 -10.42
C LEU A 24 11.00 3.74 -9.38
N LEU A 25 10.98 4.08 -8.08
CA LEU A 25 10.48 3.19 -7.03
C LEU A 25 9.00 2.87 -7.26
N LEU A 26 8.21 3.90 -7.56
CA LEU A 26 6.79 3.71 -7.83
C LEU A 26 6.54 2.90 -9.11
N ARG A 27 7.36 3.11 -10.15
CA ARG A 27 7.27 2.30 -11.37
C ARG A 27 7.70 0.85 -11.13
N ALA A 28 8.77 0.62 -10.39
CA ALA A 28 9.23 -0.72 -10.01
C ALA A 28 8.15 -1.44 -9.18
N ALA A 29 7.56 -0.75 -8.21
CA ALA A 29 6.49 -1.32 -7.40
C ALA A 29 5.25 -1.65 -8.24
N ARG A 30 4.83 -0.74 -9.13
CA ARG A 30 3.71 -1.01 -10.06
C ARG A 30 3.95 -2.24 -10.93
N ILE A 31 5.16 -2.41 -11.47
CA ILE A 31 5.52 -3.61 -12.24
C ILE A 31 5.46 -4.85 -11.33
N GLY A 32 6.06 -4.77 -10.14
CA GLY A 32 6.08 -5.88 -9.18
C GLY A 32 4.71 -6.28 -8.63
N THR A 33 3.68 -5.42 -8.71
CA THR A 33 2.31 -5.81 -8.31
C THR A 33 1.75 -6.95 -9.16
N ALA A 34 2.24 -7.16 -10.38
CA ALA A 34 1.79 -8.27 -11.23
C ALA A 34 2.17 -9.65 -10.67
N ASP A 35 3.30 -9.72 -9.95
CA ASP A 35 3.84 -10.97 -9.40
C ASP A 35 3.57 -11.14 -7.89
N TYR A 36 2.83 -10.21 -7.29
CA TYR A 36 2.59 -10.20 -5.85
C TYR A 36 1.76 -11.40 -5.38
N ARG A 37 2.32 -12.17 -4.44
CA ARG A 37 1.66 -13.31 -3.81
C ARG A 37 1.38 -13.00 -2.35
N ARG A 38 0.14 -12.63 -2.05
CA ARG A 38 -0.30 -12.19 -0.73
C ARG A 38 0.22 -13.04 0.42
N GLU A 39 0.03 -14.36 0.40
CA GLU A 39 0.40 -15.22 1.52
C GLU A 39 1.91 -15.23 1.83
N THR A 40 2.75 -15.26 0.79
CA THR A 40 4.20 -15.37 0.94
C THR A 40 4.89 -14.02 1.07
N ASP A 41 4.47 -13.05 0.26
CA ASP A 41 5.08 -11.74 0.22
C ASP A 41 4.65 -10.90 1.41
N LEU A 42 3.36 -10.87 1.77
CA LEU A 42 2.88 -10.02 2.86
C LEU A 42 3.49 -10.43 4.20
N ARG A 43 3.56 -11.74 4.50
CA ARG A 43 4.20 -12.22 5.73
C ARG A 43 5.69 -11.88 5.79
N ARG A 44 6.39 -11.97 4.64
CA ARG A 44 7.82 -11.61 4.53
C ARG A 44 8.02 -10.10 4.67
N VAL A 45 7.16 -9.31 4.04
CA VAL A 45 7.15 -7.85 4.11
C VAL A 45 6.89 -7.41 5.54
N LEU A 46 5.87 -7.93 6.21
CA LEU A 46 5.54 -7.56 7.59
C LEU A 46 6.42 -8.25 8.63
N ARG A 47 7.27 -9.21 8.23
CA ARG A 47 8.08 -10.05 9.11
C ARG A 47 7.23 -10.81 10.15
N LEU A 48 6.09 -11.32 9.69
CA LEU A 48 5.13 -12.09 10.47
C LEU A 48 5.20 -13.59 10.10
N PRO A 49 4.78 -14.50 10.99
CA PRO A 49 4.74 -15.93 10.69
C PRO A 49 3.71 -16.30 9.61
N ALA A 50 2.64 -15.52 9.48
CA ALA A 50 1.58 -15.69 8.49
C ALA A 50 1.10 -14.34 7.95
N ALA A 51 0.46 -14.35 6.78
CA ALA A 51 -0.11 -13.14 6.21
C ALA A 51 -1.38 -12.75 7.00
N PRO A 52 -1.49 -11.50 7.47
CA PRO A 52 -2.68 -11.05 8.17
C PRO A 52 -3.91 -11.06 7.24
N PRO A 53 -5.13 -11.02 7.80
CA PRO A 53 -6.35 -10.93 6.99
C PRO A 53 -6.35 -9.67 6.12
N LEU A 54 -7.09 -9.73 5.00
CA LEU A 54 -7.29 -8.55 4.15
C LEU A 54 -8.14 -7.55 4.94
N GLY A 55 -7.69 -6.30 5.00
CA GLY A 55 -8.43 -5.28 5.72
C GLY A 55 -7.63 -3.99 5.96
N PRO A 56 -8.30 -2.97 6.52
CA PRO A 56 -7.73 -1.64 6.67
C PRO A 56 -6.52 -1.60 7.61
N GLU A 57 -6.45 -2.50 8.59
CA GLU A 57 -5.31 -2.57 9.52
C GLU A 57 -4.01 -3.01 8.84
N THR A 58 -4.11 -3.98 7.94
CA THR A 58 -2.98 -4.43 7.11
C THR A 58 -2.44 -3.28 6.27
N VAL A 59 -3.33 -2.50 5.63
CA VAL A 59 -2.95 -1.34 4.82
C VAL A 59 -2.34 -0.23 5.69
N ARG A 60 -2.91 0.07 6.85
CA ARG A 60 -2.33 1.04 7.81
C ARG A 60 -0.91 0.66 8.23
N THR A 61 -0.69 -0.61 8.54
CA THR A 61 0.65 -1.12 8.90
C THR A 61 1.65 -0.92 7.77
N LEU A 62 1.24 -1.16 6.53
CA LEU A 62 2.09 -0.95 5.34
C LEU A 62 2.39 0.53 5.09
N ILE A 63 1.44 1.44 5.35
CA ILE A 63 1.66 2.89 5.28
C ILE A 63 2.74 3.31 6.29
N ALA A 64 2.61 2.89 7.55
CA ALA A 64 3.59 3.23 8.59
C ALA A 64 5.00 2.71 8.24
N LEU A 65 5.09 1.51 7.65
CA LEU A 65 6.37 0.97 7.18
C LEU A 65 6.96 1.75 6.00
N GLU A 66 6.13 2.26 5.10
CA GLU A 66 6.57 3.09 3.98
C GLU A 66 7.11 4.44 4.47
N GLU A 67 6.40 5.10 5.38
CA GLU A 67 6.80 6.38 5.98
C GLU A 67 8.15 6.28 6.71
N GLU A 68 8.37 5.18 7.45
CA GLU A 68 9.65 4.91 8.09
C GLU A 68 10.78 4.72 7.07
N LEU A 69 10.53 4.01 5.96
CA LEU A 69 11.52 3.80 4.90
C LEU A 69 11.83 5.07 4.12
N GLU A 70 10.85 5.94 3.93
CA GLU A 70 11.03 7.26 3.32
C GLU A 70 11.82 8.20 4.25
N THR A 71 11.55 8.14 5.56
CA THR A 71 12.36 8.82 6.56
C THR A 71 13.81 8.34 6.52
N GLN A 72 14.04 7.03 6.46
CA GLN A 72 15.39 6.47 6.33
C GLN A 72 16.08 6.88 5.02
N ARG A 73 15.34 6.98 3.91
CA ARG A 73 15.88 7.41 2.61
C ARG A 73 16.38 8.85 2.62
N THR A 74 15.71 9.71 3.37
CA THR A 74 15.99 11.15 3.41
C THR A 74 16.96 11.55 4.53
N ARG A 75 17.31 10.62 5.42
CA ARG A 75 18.31 10.85 6.46
C ARG A 75 19.71 11.06 5.87
N PRO A 76 20.49 12.00 6.42
CA PRO A 76 21.88 12.18 6.05
C PRO A 76 22.74 11.00 6.49
N GLU A 77 23.74 10.68 5.67
CA GLU A 77 24.61 9.49 5.77
C GLU A 77 25.35 9.42 7.11
N ALA A 78 25.69 10.58 7.68
CA ALA A 78 26.35 10.72 8.99
C ALA A 78 25.49 10.29 10.19
N CYS A 79 24.18 10.17 10.02
CA CYS A 79 23.24 9.73 11.06
C CYS A 79 22.65 8.33 10.74
N ALA A 80 23.17 7.65 9.73
CA ALA A 80 22.63 6.38 9.27
C ALA A 80 23.11 5.24 10.18
N GLY A 81 22.23 4.79 11.08
CA GLY A 81 22.35 3.49 11.74
C GLY A 81 22.15 2.35 10.74
N ALA A 82 21.02 1.66 10.79
CA ALA A 82 20.69 0.65 9.78
C ALA A 82 20.56 1.31 8.39
N SER A 83 21.36 0.84 7.41
CA SER A 83 21.39 1.41 6.06
C SER A 83 20.04 1.21 5.35
N TRP A 84 19.49 2.30 4.81
CA TRP A 84 18.30 2.27 3.95
C TRP A 84 18.52 1.33 2.75
N ARG A 85 17.52 0.50 2.45
CA ARG A 85 17.57 -0.47 1.34
C ARG A 85 16.45 -0.19 0.35
N ALA A 86 16.81 0.25 -0.86
CA ALA A 86 15.87 0.52 -1.94
C ALA A 86 14.97 -0.70 -2.26
N SER A 87 15.54 -1.91 -2.28
CA SER A 87 14.78 -3.14 -2.54
C SER A 87 13.66 -3.36 -1.53
N ARG A 88 13.94 -3.10 -0.24
CA ARG A 88 12.96 -3.22 0.84
C ARG A 88 11.84 -2.18 0.71
N HIS A 89 12.18 -0.96 0.30
CA HIS A 89 11.18 0.08 0.03
C HIS A 89 10.25 -0.36 -1.10
N VAL A 90 10.80 -0.86 -2.20
CA VAL A 90 9.98 -1.37 -3.32
C VAL A 90 9.07 -2.53 -2.87
N GLU A 91 9.56 -3.48 -2.09
CA GLU A 91 8.74 -4.59 -1.56
C GLU A 91 7.52 -4.10 -0.75
N VAL A 92 7.72 -3.12 0.14
CA VAL A 92 6.64 -2.52 0.93
C VAL A 92 5.64 -1.80 0.02
N MET A 93 6.13 -1.03 -0.96
CA MET A 93 5.27 -0.35 -1.93
C MET A 93 4.47 -1.32 -2.80
N ILE A 94 5.05 -2.45 -3.22
CA ILE A 94 4.34 -3.50 -3.96
C ILE A 94 3.17 -4.01 -3.10
N ALA A 95 3.44 -4.42 -1.87
CA ALA A 95 2.44 -4.93 -0.96
C ALA A 95 1.35 -3.89 -0.67
N LEU A 96 1.73 -2.63 -0.42
CA LEU A 96 0.79 -1.55 -0.14
C LEU A 96 -0.17 -1.31 -1.31
N ILE A 97 0.35 -1.19 -2.53
CA ILE A 97 -0.48 -0.96 -3.72
C ILE A 97 -1.38 -2.16 -3.98
N ALA A 98 -0.86 -3.38 -3.83
CA ALA A 98 -1.63 -4.59 -4.08
C ALA A 98 -2.75 -4.80 -3.05
N GLU A 99 -2.48 -4.66 -1.75
CA GLU A 99 -3.50 -4.78 -0.70
C GLU A 99 -4.58 -3.69 -0.83
N ALA A 100 -4.18 -2.45 -1.16
CA ALA A 100 -5.15 -1.37 -1.38
C ALA A 100 -6.10 -1.67 -2.55
N ARG A 101 -5.59 -2.22 -3.66
CA ARG A 101 -6.41 -2.66 -4.80
C ARG A 101 -7.37 -3.78 -4.40
N LEU A 102 -6.88 -4.80 -3.71
CA LEU A 102 -7.71 -5.90 -3.22
C LEU A 102 -8.85 -5.41 -2.31
N MET A 103 -8.61 -4.39 -1.49
CA MET A 103 -9.67 -3.78 -0.67
C MET A 103 -10.73 -3.06 -1.50
N VAL A 104 -10.32 -2.33 -2.55
CA VAL A 104 -11.27 -1.68 -3.47
C VAL A 104 -12.08 -2.72 -4.24
N ASP A 105 -11.42 -3.77 -4.72
CA ASP A 105 -12.09 -4.86 -5.44
C ASP A 105 -13.09 -5.60 -4.55
N ALA A 106 -12.72 -5.89 -3.29
CA ALA A 106 -13.63 -6.48 -2.30
C ALA A 106 -14.85 -5.57 -2.03
N ALA A 107 -14.62 -4.27 -1.79
CA ALA A 107 -15.71 -3.33 -1.53
C ALA A 107 -16.67 -3.17 -2.72
N THR A 108 -16.14 -3.21 -3.95
CA THR A 108 -16.96 -3.15 -5.18
C THR A 108 -17.73 -4.44 -5.44
N ALA A 109 -17.16 -5.61 -5.10
CA ALA A 109 -17.83 -6.90 -5.19
C ALA A 109 -18.99 -7.01 -4.18
N ASP A 110 -18.79 -6.51 -2.95
CA ASP A 110 -19.83 -6.47 -1.92
C ASP A 110 -21.00 -5.56 -2.34
N GLY A 111 -20.70 -4.37 -2.88
CA GLY A 111 -21.71 -3.44 -3.40
C GLY A 111 -22.48 -3.97 -4.62
N THR A 112 -21.81 -4.72 -5.51
CA THR A 112 -22.44 -5.36 -6.69
C THR A 112 -23.35 -6.52 -6.31
N SER A 113 -22.92 -7.34 -5.35
CA SER A 113 -23.70 -8.46 -4.82
C SER A 113 -24.95 -7.96 -4.09
N ALA A 114 -24.82 -6.91 -3.28
CA ALA A 114 -25.94 -6.25 -2.62
C ALA A 114 -26.97 -5.69 -3.62
N ARG A 115 -26.52 -5.04 -4.69
CA ARG A 115 -27.38 -4.50 -5.77
C ARG A 115 -28.10 -5.58 -6.57
N ARG A 116 -27.46 -6.72 -6.80
CA ARG A 116 -28.05 -7.85 -7.55
C ARG A 116 -29.18 -8.52 -6.76
N LEU A 117 -29.10 -8.54 -5.43
CA LEU A 117 -30.15 -9.08 -4.56
C LEU A 117 -31.36 -8.15 -4.41
N THR A 118 -31.21 -6.84 -4.64
CA THR A 118 -32.33 -5.88 -4.56
C THR A 118 -33.19 -5.83 -5.82
N LEU A 119 -32.78 -6.48 -6.92
CA LEU A 119 -33.48 -6.44 -8.22
C LEU A 119 -34.47 -7.61 -8.44
N VAL A 120 -34.71 -8.45 -7.44
CA VAL A 120 -35.84 -9.40 -7.47
C VAL A 120 -37.13 -8.61 -7.21
N ARG A 121 -37.80 -8.19 -8.29
CA ARG A 121 -39.13 -7.55 -8.23
C ARG A 121 -40.14 -8.54 -7.63
N PRO A 122 -41.03 -8.11 -6.71
CA PRO A 122 -42.25 -8.87 -6.44
C PRO A 122 -43.15 -8.78 -7.68
N GLY A 123 -43.58 -9.95 -8.16
CA GLY A 123 -44.70 -10.10 -9.10
C GLY A 123 -46.02 -10.19 -8.36
#